data_AF-A0A929DBB0-F1
#
_entry.id   AF-A0A929DBB0-F1
#
_cell.length_a   1.000
_cell.length_b   1.000
_cell.length_c   1.000
_cell.angle_alpha   90.00
_cell.angle_beta   90.00
_cell.angle_gamma   90.00
#
_symmetry.space_group_name_H-M   'P 1'
#
loop_
_entity.id
_entity.type
_entity.pdbx_description
1 polymer ?
#
loop_
_entity_poly.entity_id
_entity_poly.type
_entity_poly.pdbx_seq_one_letter_code
_entity_poly.pdbx_strand_id
1 'polypeptide(L)'
;MISDSSSLRFFTAQDADPNALDGERVAVVGYGHLGRPFALNLRDAGTSPLVVGNIADEYAEQARADGFTVLPIGEAAATSDIVLILLPDEIIPEVFAADGSTELAKVLAPNLSPGSAIVLASGYTLTYGLIEPPAGIDVLLLAPRMAGENARQRFLNRQGFFAYVSVEQEASGKAWTRLLGLAHAVGVLWAGALELDARREADLDLFVEQTLGAVLGVSIMSAFAIGVEAGIPPEAMVMEMYMSGEMETVWRAFCEKGFFQASNVHGPTAMFGGFVRTMQLMQSDLSARFRETLEEIQSGEFARQFQAEREAGYPTLTQARLMTAEEGPIAQPIAQAEARLRAILSGKGARDVTESL
;
A
#
# COMPACT_ATOMS: atom_id res chain seq x y z
N MET A 1 -4.23 -5.20 -28.30
CA MET A 1 -5.39 -6.04 -27.93
C MET A 1 -5.85 -5.53 -26.57
N ILE A 2 -7.07 -4.99 -26.49
CA ILE A 2 -7.68 -4.66 -25.20
C ILE A 2 -8.02 -6.02 -24.58
N SER A 3 -7.45 -6.33 -23.40
CA SER A 3 -7.80 -7.57 -22.69
C SER A 3 -9.31 -7.58 -22.42
N ASP A 4 -9.90 -8.77 -22.46
CA ASP A 4 -11.33 -8.94 -22.30
C ASP A 4 -11.74 -8.64 -20.84
N SER A 5 -12.07 -7.36 -20.58
CA SER A 5 -12.57 -6.87 -19.30
C SER A 5 -13.88 -7.52 -18.86
N SER A 6 -14.54 -8.29 -19.72
CA SER A 6 -15.78 -9.03 -19.37
C SER A 6 -15.56 -10.18 -18.38
N SER A 7 -14.30 -10.47 -18.01
CA SER A 7 -13.93 -11.50 -17.03
C SER A 7 -13.56 -10.98 -15.63
N LEU A 8 -13.52 -9.65 -15.41
CA LEU A 8 -13.16 -9.09 -14.11
C LEU A 8 -14.36 -9.10 -13.15
N ARG A 9 -14.21 -9.71 -11.97
CA ARG A 9 -15.21 -9.66 -10.90
C ARG A 9 -14.96 -8.45 -10.00
N PHE A 10 -16.05 -7.77 -9.66
CA PHE A 10 -16.08 -6.67 -8.71
C PHE A 10 -16.90 -7.07 -7.50
N PHE A 11 -16.45 -6.69 -6.32
CA PHE A 11 -17.12 -6.99 -5.07
C PHE A 11 -17.46 -5.70 -4.32
N THR A 12 -18.62 -5.72 -3.69
CA THR A 12 -19.19 -4.63 -2.90
C THR A 12 -19.69 -5.19 -1.57
N ALA A 13 -20.21 -4.34 -0.70
CA ALA A 13 -20.80 -4.78 0.56
C ALA A 13 -21.95 -5.79 0.40
N GLN A 14 -22.61 -5.86 -0.77
CA GLN A 14 -23.67 -6.83 -1.04
C GLN A 14 -23.16 -8.26 -1.25
N ASP A 15 -21.89 -8.40 -1.61
CA ASP A 15 -21.26 -9.69 -1.90
C ASP A 15 -20.69 -10.36 -0.64
N ALA A 16 -20.61 -9.63 0.48
CA ALA A 16 -20.15 -10.16 1.76
C ALA A 16 -21.31 -10.70 2.60
N ASP A 17 -21.16 -11.92 3.10
CA ASP A 17 -22.04 -12.45 4.14
C ASP A 17 -21.77 -11.71 5.47
N PRO A 18 -22.78 -11.04 6.08
CA PRO A 18 -22.62 -10.36 7.36
C PRO A 18 -22.12 -11.26 8.50
N ASN A 19 -22.34 -12.57 8.40
CA ASN A 19 -21.94 -13.55 9.41
C ASN A 19 -20.67 -14.31 9.01
N ALA A 20 -19.94 -13.87 7.96
CA ALA A 20 -18.78 -14.57 7.42
C ALA A 20 -17.66 -14.84 8.44
N LEU A 21 -17.58 -14.00 9.48
CA LEU A 21 -16.56 -14.08 10.54
C LEU A 21 -17.12 -14.59 11.88
N ASP A 22 -18.39 -14.99 11.93
CA ASP A 22 -19.02 -15.45 13.16
C ASP A 22 -18.36 -16.74 13.64
N GLY A 23 -17.71 -16.66 14.81
CA GLY A 23 -17.00 -17.77 15.43
C GLY A 23 -15.62 -18.07 14.82
N GLU A 24 -15.18 -17.33 13.80
CA GLU A 24 -13.81 -17.43 13.28
C GLU A 24 -12.87 -16.65 14.20
N ARG A 25 -11.76 -17.27 14.62
CA ARG A 25 -10.70 -16.63 15.41
C ARG A 25 -9.72 -15.95 14.46
N VAL A 26 -9.49 -14.65 14.66
CA VAL A 26 -8.66 -13.84 13.75
C VAL A 26 -7.38 -13.37 14.45
N ALA A 27 -6.24 -13.53 13.78
CA ALA A 27 -4.98 -12.92 14.18
C ALA A 27 -4.52 -11.88 13.17
N VAL A 28 -4.03 -10.74 13.66
CA VAL A 28 -3.25 -9.78 12.87
C VAL A 28 -1.78 -9.92 13.26
N VAL A 29 -0.94 -10.38 12.33
CA VAL A 29 0.50 -10.56 12.51
C VAL A 29 1.24 -9.34 11.96
N GLY A 30 1.98 -8.65 12.84
CA GLY A 30 2.57 -7.35 12.55
C GLY A 30 1.63 -6.20 12.91
N TYR A 31 2.14 -5.21 13.64
CA TYR A 31 1.35 -4.07 14.15
C TYR A 31 1.89 -2.70 13.68
N GLY A 32 2.53 -2.68 12.51
CA GLY A 32 3.06 -1.47 11.88
C GLY A 32 2.02 -0.65 11.12
N HIS A 33 2.45 0.01 10.04
CA HIS A 33 1.65 0.98 9.28
C HIS A 33 0.32 0.45 8.77
N LEU A 34 0.25 -0.82 8.34
CA LEU A 34 -1.00 -1.43 7.88
C LEU A 34 -1.66 -2.30 8.97
N GLY A 35 -0.84 -3.00 9.76
CA GLY A 35 -1.28 -3.89 10.83
C GLY A 35 -2.18 -3.23 11.87
N ARG A 36 -1.73 -2.10 12.41
CA ARG A 36 -2.47 -1.36 13.45
C ARG A 36 -3.85 -0.89 12.95
N PRO A 37 -3.96 -0.16 11.82
CA PRO A 37 -5.25 0.20 11.22
C PRO A 37 -6.21 -0.98 11.00
N PHE A 38 -5.72 -2.09 10.45
CA PHE A 38 -6.56 -3.26 10.16
C PHE A 38 -7.08 -3.90 11.44
N ALA A 39 -6.23 -4.09 12.45
CA ALA A 39 -6.64 -4.61 13.76
C ALA A 39 -7.69 -3.71 14.43
N LEU A 40 -7.50 -2.39 14.39
CA LEU A 40 -8.47 -1.43 14.92
C LEU A 40 -9.81 -1.47 14.17
N ASN A 41 -9.78 -1.56 12.84
CA ASN A 41 -10.99 -1.64 12.03
C ASN A 41 -11.76 -2.94 12.29
N LEU A 42 -11.07 -4.10 12.34
CA LEU A 42 -11.67 -5.39 12.67
C LEU A 42 -12.33 -5.37 14.05
N ARG A 43 -11.65 -4.84 15.08
CA ARG A 43 -12.21 -4.70 16.42
C ARG A 43 -13.47 -3.85 16.41
N ASP A 44 -13.43 -2.69 15.76
CA ASP A 44 -14.55 -1.75 15.72
C ASP A 44 -15.72 -2.27 14.86
N ALA A 45 -15.44 -3.19 13.92
CA ALA A 45 -16.45 -3.94 13.17
C ALA A 45 -17.05 -5.12 13.97
N GLY A 46 -16.55 -5.38 15.18
CA GLY A 46 -17.07 -6.43 16.06
C GLY A 46 -16.44 -7.82 15.84
N THR A 47 -15.36 -7.92 15.05
CA THR A 47 -14.65 -9.18 14.86
C THR A 47 -14.07 -9.67 16.18
N SER A 48 -14.52 -10.85 16.62
CA SER A 48 -14.09 -11.48 17.87
C SER A 48 -14.28 -13.01 17.77
N PRO A 49 -13.31 -13.83 18.20
CA PRO A 49 -12.05 -13.44 18.88
C PRO A 49 -11.00 -12.82 17.94
N LEU A 50 -10.28 -11.79 18.42
CA LEU A 50 -9.24 -11.07 17.68
C LEU A 50 -7.98 -10.89 18.54
N VAL A 51 -6.82 -11.29 18.01
CA VAL A 51 -5.51 -11.18 18.67
C VAL A 51 -4.46 -10.53 17.76
N VAL A 52 -3.38 -10.02 18.35
CA VAL A 52 -2.22 -9.51 17.61
C VAL A 52 -1.02 -10.44 17.83
N GLY A 53 -0.42 -10.91 16.75
CA GLY A 53 0.85 -11.64 16.76
C GLY A 53 2.01 -10.69 16.48
N ASN A 54 2.92 -10.49 17.42
CA ASN A 54 4.07 -9.59 17.20
C ASN A 54 5.30 -10.03 17.99
N ILE A 55 6.48 -9.59 17.54
CA ILE A 55 7.72 -9.73 18.32
C ILE A 55 7.73 -8.72 19.48
N ALA A 56 8.64 -8.92 20.44
CA ALA A 56 8.80 -8.00 21.57
C ALA A 56 9.51 -6.71 21.14
N ASP A 57 8.75 -5.72 20.68
CA ASP A 57 9.20 -4.41 20.24
C ASP A 57 8.20 -3.30 20.63
N GLU A 58 8.44 -2.08 20.15
CA GLU A 58 7.55 -0.92 20.38
C GLU A 58 6.14 -1.12 19.81
N TYR A 59 5.99 -1.89 18.72
CA TYR A 59 4.71 -2.18 18.10
C TYR A 59 3.87 -3.13 18.97
N ALA A 60 4.49 -4.08 19.66
CA ALA A 60 3.82 -4.91 20.65
C ALA A 60 3.34 -4.10 21.86
N GLU A 61 4.17 -3.17 22.35
CA GLU A 61 3.73 -2.26 23.43
C GLU A 61 2.57 -1.37 22.99
N GLN A 62 2.62 -0.85 21.75
CA GLN A 62 1.54 -0.07 21.17
C GLN A 62 0.25 -0.89 21.02
N ALA A 63 0.33 -2.14 20.56
CA ALA A 63 -0.82 -3.04 20.47
C ALA A 63 -1.49 -3.29 21.83
N ARG A 64 -0.69 -3.50 22.89
CA ARG A 64 -1.23 -3.65 24.25
C ARG A 64 -1.87 -2.35 24.75
N ALA A 65 -1.25 -1.21 24.47
CA ALA A 65 -1.79 0.10 24.81
C ALA A 65 -3.13 0.38 24.10
N ASP A 66 -3.27 -0.07 22.85
CA ASP A 66 -4.51 -0.02 22.07
C ASP A 66 -5.55 -1.08 22.49
N GLY A 67 -5.23 -1.91 23.50
CA GLY A 67 -6.16 -2.84 24.15
C GLY A 67 -6.22 -4.24 23.55
N PHE A 68 -5.25 -4.64 22.72
CA PHE A 68 -5.20 -5.98 22.13
C PHE A 68 -4.48 -6.98 23.03
N THR A 69 -4.94 -8.23 23.00
CA THR A 69 -4.15 -9.36 23.47
C THR A 69 -3.02 -9.62 22.47
N VAL A 70 -1.77 -9.47 22.93
CA VAL A 70 -0.58 -9.69 22.11
C VAL A 70 0.03 -11.05 22.45
N LEU A 71 0.21 -11.89 21.43
CA LEU A 71 0.82 -13.21 21.52
C LEU A 71 2.09 -13.29 20.67
N PRO A 72 3.00 -14.24 20.96
CA PRO A 72 4.03 -14.63 20.00
C PRO A 72 3.40 -15.04 18.66
N ILE A 73 4.05 -14.71 17.54
CA ILE A 73 3.51 -14.91 16.19
C ILE A 73 3.01 -16.35 15.97
N GLY A 74 3.78 -17.36 16.41
CA GLY A 74 3.39 -18.75 16.24
C GLY A 74 2.22 -19.19 17.11
N GLU A 75 2.06 -18.61 18.30
CA GLU A 75 0.90 -18.88 19.15
C GLU A 75 -0.36 -18.22 18.57
N ALA A 76 -0.25 -16.99 18.07
CA ALA A 76 -1.32 -16.32 17.35
C ALA A 76 -1.78 -17.13 16.13
N ALA A 77 -0.83 -17.66 15.35
CA ALA A 77 -1.13 -18.52 14.20
C ALA A 77 -1.79 -19.85 14.62
N ALA A 78 -1.28 -20.51 15.67
CA ALA A 78 -1.83 -21.78 16.18
C ALA A 78 -3.25 -21.67 16.73
N THR A 79 -3.63 -20.50 17.24
CA THR A 79 -4.91 -20.27 17.92
C THR A 79 -5.95 -19.60 17.03
N SER A 80 -5.65 -19.34 15.77
CA SER A 80 -6.51 -18.61 14.84
C SER A 80 -6.95 -19.44 13.63
N ASP A 81 -8.14 -19.14 13.13
CA ASP A 81 -8.69 -19.71 11.90
C ASP A 81 -8.32 -18.85 10.69
N ILE A 82 -8.08 -17.56 10.90
CA ILE A 82 -7.65 -16.59 9.88
C ILE A 82 -6.43 -15.82 10.43
N VAL A 83 -5.34 -15.78 9.67
CA VAL A 83 -4.10 -15.07 10.02
C VAL A 83 -3.78 -14.02 8.95
N LEU A 84 -3.98 -12.75 9.27
CA LEU A 84 -3.58 -11.63 8.42
C LEU A 84 -2.09 -11.35 8.63
N ILE A 85 -1.29 -11.48 7.58
CA ILE A 85 0.16 -11.30 7.63
C ILE A 85 0.48 -9.93 7.06
N LEU A 86 0.71 -8.97 7.97
CA LEU A 86 0.94 -7.55 7.68
C LEU A 86 2.36 -7.15 8.11
N LEU A 87 3.31 -8.03 7.79
CA LEU A 87 4.75 -7.83 7.92
C LEU A 87 5.32 -7.24 6.62
N PRO A 88 6.52 -6.64 6.64
CA PRO A 88 7.21 -6.24 5.42
C PRO A 88 7.45 -7.44 4.49
N ASP A 89 7.31 -7.23 3.17
CA ASP A 89 7.40 -8.29 2.16
C ASP A 89 8.74 -9.05 2.21
N GLU A 90 9.83 -8.38 2.57
CA GLU A 90 11.13 -8.99 2.79
C GLU A 90 11.18 -9.90 4.03
N ILE A 91 10.38 -9.64 5.06
CA ILE A 91 10.39 -10.41 6.31
C ILE A 91 9.48 -11.63 6.23
N ILE A 92 8.41 -11.57 5.44
CA ILE A 92 7.44 -12.67 5.28
C ILE A 92 8.13 -14.02 4.95
N PRO A 93 9.11 -14.11 4.03
CA PRO A 93 9.85 -15.35 3.78
C PRO A 93 10.49 -15.97 5.02
N GLU A 94 11.01 -15.14 5.93
CA GLU A 94 11.65 -15.63 7.15
C GLU A 94 10.66 -16.36 8.07
N VAL A 95 9.43 -15.84 8.22
CA VAL A 95 8.44 -16.45 9.12
C VAL A 95 7.85 -17.76 8.56
N PHE A 96 8.03 -18.01 7.25
CA PHE A 96 7.69 -19.27 6.57
C PHE A 96 8.85 -20.25 6.48
N ALA A 97 10.10 -19.76 6.49
CA ALA A 97 11.28 -20.59 6.25
C ALA A 97 11.38 -21.77 7.22
N ALA A 98 11.61 -22.97 6.67
CA ALA A 98 11.74 -24.22 7.42
C ALA A 98 13.20 -24.61 7.72
N ASP A 99 14.16 -23.77 7.33
CA ASP A 99 15.60 -24.06 7.36
C ASP A 99 16.32 -23.63 8.65
N GLY A 100 15.67 -22.84 9.51
CA GLY A 100 16.28 -22.32 10.73
C GLY A 100 17.27 -21.18 10.48
N SER A 101 17.17 -20.50 9.34
CA SER A 101 18.05 -19.39 8.93
C SER A 101 17.94 -18.15 9.83
N THR A 102 16.79 -17.93 10.47
CA THR A 102 16.57 -16.80 11.40
C THR A 102 15.79 -17.23 12.64
N GLU A 103 15.78 -16.40 13.69
CA GLU A 103 14.95 -16.63 14.89
C GLU A 103 13.44 -16.61 14.59
N LEU A 104 13.05 -16.08 13.43
CA LEU A 104 11.69 -16.06 12.92
C LEU A 104 11.35 -17.31 12.10
N ALA A 105 12.33 -18.13 11.70
CA ALA A 105 12.09 -19.38 10.98
C ALA A 105 11.11 -20.27 11.76
N LYS A 106 10.14 -20.86 11.05
CA LYS A 106 9.11 -21.75 11.60
C LYS A 106 8.14 -21.14 12.61
N VAL A 107 8.07 -19.82 12.78
CA VAL A 107 7.06 -19.26 13.69
C VAL A 107 5.66 -19.37 13.08
N LEU A 108 5.48 -19.29 11.75
CA LEU A 108 4.14 -19.22 11.15
C LEU A 108 3.73 -20.56 10.51
N ALA A 109 4.45 -21.02 9.48
CA ALA A 109 4.06 -22.18 8.66
C ALA A 109 3.69 -23.48 9.44
N PRO A 110 4.45 -23.95 10.43
CA PRO A 110 4.12 -25.20 11.14
C PRO A 110 3.00 -25.03 12.19
N ASN A 111 2.64 -23.80 12.54
CA ASN A 111 1.60 -23.52 13.51
C ASN A 111 0.22 -23.32 12.86
N LEU A 112 0.16 -23.22 11.53
CA LEU A 112 -1.12 -23.10 10.82
C LEU A 112 -1.92 -24.39 10.89
N SER A 113 -3.19 -24.28 11.28
CA SER A 113 -4.09 -25.43 11.37
C SER A 113 -4.68 -25.81 10.00
N PRO A 114 -4.88 -27.10 9.68
CA PRO A 114 -5.61 -27.49 8.48
C PRO A 114 -6.99 -26.83 8.40
N GLY A 115 -7.33 -26.28 7.23
CA GLY A 115 -8.56 -25.52 7.00
C GLY A 115 -8.56 -24.09 7.54
N SER A 116 -7.45 -23.61 8.13
CA SER A 116 -7.24 -22.18 8.41
C SER A 116 -6.91 -21.40 7.13
N ALA A 117 -6.84 -20.08 7.23
CA ALA A 117 -6.49 -19.19 6.12
C ALA A 117 -5.33 -18.26 6.50
N ILE A 118 -4.43 -18.00 5.56
CA ILE A 118 -3.55 -16.83 5.61
C ILE A 118 -4.06 -15.75 4.66
N VAL A 119 -3.84 -14.49 5.04
CA VAL A 119 -4.21 -13.32 4.21
C VAL A 119 -2.97 -12.45 4.04
N LEU A 120 -2.59 -12.21 2.78
CA LEU A 120 -1.49 -11.32 2.41
C LEU A 120 -2.05 -9.98 1.90
N ALA A 121 -1.31 -8.90 2.15
CA ALA A 121 -1.66 -7.55 1.68
C ALA A 121 -0.95 -7.15 0.38
N SER A 122 -0.10 -8.02 -0.15
CA SER A 122 0.70 -7.85 -1.35
C SER A 122 0.88 -9.23 -2.00
N GLY A 123 0.78 -9.29 -3.32
CA GLY A 123 1.00 -10.50 -4.11
C GLY A 123 2.49 -10.81 -4.32
N TYR A 124 3.40 -9.92 -3.89
CA TYR A 124 4.83 -9.99 -4.15
C TYR A 124 5.46 -11.34 -3.76
N THR A 125 5.23 -11.79 -2.52
CA THR A 125 5.87 -13.00 -1.99
C THR A 125 5.39 -14.27 -2.69
N LEU A 126 4.12 -14.31 -3.10
CA LEU A 126 3.56 -15.43 -3.87
C LEU A 126 4.07 -15.41 -5.31
N THR A 127 4.04 -14.23 -5.94
CA THR A 127 4.42 -14.02 -7.35
C THR A 127 5.83 -14.49 -7.65
N TYR A 128 6.75 -14.20 -6.74
CA TYR A 128 8.16 -14.53 -6.90
C TYR A 128 8.57 -15.84 -6.19
N GLY A 129 7.60 -16.60 -5.66
CA GLY A 129 7.84 -17.91 -5.05
C GLY A 129 8.70 -17.82 -3.79
N LEU A 130 8.56 -16.75 -3.00
CA LEU A 130 9.37 -16.51 -1.80
C LEU A 130 8.84 -17.25 -0.58
N ILE A 131 7.60 -17.70 -0.65
CA ILE A 131 6.96 -18.54 0.33
C ILE A 131 6.29 -19.72 -0.35
N GLU A 132 6.22 -20.83 0.36
CA GLU A 132 5.44 -22.01 -0.03
C GLU A 132 4.38 -22.26 1.06
N PRO A 133 3.15 -21.76 0.89
CA PRO A 133 2.07 -22.02 1.83
C PRO A 133 1.74 -23.52 1.90
N PRO A 134 1.39 -24.07 3.08
CA PRO A 134 0.98 -25.46 3.20
C PRO A 134 -0.27 -25.76 2.36
N ALA A 135 -0.35 -26.91 1.70
CA ALA A 135 -1.49 -27.27 0.84
C ALA A 135 -2.85 -27.41 1.57
N GLY A 136 -2.84 -27.55 2.91
CA GLY A 136 -4.02 -27.77 3.73
C GLY A 136 -4.72 -26.50 4.22
N ILE A 137 -4.34 -25.30 3.75
CA ILE A 137 -4.88 -24.02 4.19
C ILE A 137 -5.41 -23.19 3.02
N ASP A 138 -6.22 -22.18 3.30
CA ASP A 138 -6.58 -21.17 2.30
C ASP A 138 -5.46 -20.12 2.21
N VAL A 139 -5.19 -19.64 0.99
CA VAL A 139 -4.27 -18.51 0.74
C VAL A 139 -5.07 -17.40 0.09
N LEU A 140 -5.19 -16.29 0.80
CA LEU A 140 -6.03 -15.16 0.44
C LEU A 140 -5.17 -13.93 0.18
N LEU A 141 -5.57 -13.13 -0.80
CA LEU A 141 -5.01 -11.80 -1.05
C LEU A 141 -6.07 -10.75 -0.74
N LEU A 142 -5.73 -9.80 0.14
CA LEU A 142 -6.52 -8.60 0.41
C LEU A 142 -5.56 -7.40 0.35
N ALA A 143 -5.37 -6.86 -0.85
CA ALA A 143 -4.31 -5.91 -1.15
C ALA A 143 -4.87 -4.47 -1.23
N PRO A 144 -4.84 -3.68 -0.13
CA PRO A 144 -5.44 -2.35 -0.09
C PRO A 144 -4.70 -1.39 -1.02
N ARG A 145 -5.42 -0.49 -1.69
CA ARG A 145 -4.85 0.60 -2.52
C ARG A 145 -4.85 1.90 -1.73
N MET A 146 -4.33 1.82 -0.52
CA MET A 146 -4.35 2.90 0.47
C MET A 146 -3.29 2.65 1.54
N ALA A 147 -2.63 3.72 1.99
CA ALA A 147 -1.79 3.66 3.19
C ALA A 147 -2.64 3.38 4.43
N GLY A 148 -2.08 2.68 5.42
CA GLY A 148 -2.88 2.20 6.55
C GLY A 148 -3.54 3.31 7.39
N GLU A 149 -2.85 4.42 7.67
CA GLU A 149 -3.46 5.54 8.43
C GLU A 149 -4.68 6.12 7.70
N ASN A 150 -4.58 6.31 6.39
CA ASN A 150 -5.70 6.76 5.57
C ASN A 150 -6.82 5.71 5.51
N ALA A 151 -6.49 4.41 5.50
CA ALA A 151 -7.47 3.34 5.60
C ALA A 151 -8.25 3.42 6.94
N ARG A 152 -7.57 3.72 8.04
CA ARG A 152 -8.20 3.94 9.36
C ARG A 152 -9.10 5.17 9.36
N GLN A 153 -8.62 6.30 8.87
CA GLN A 153 -9.41 7.54 8.83
C GLN A 153 -10.67 7.37 7.97
N ARG A 154 -10.54 6.78 6.79
CA ARG A 154 -11.68 6.50 5.90
C ARG A 154 -12.67 5.51 6.51
N PHE A 155 -12.20 4.54 7.28
CA PHE A 155 -13.07 3.65 8.05
C PHE A 155 -13.88 4.42 9.11
N LEU A 156 -13.23 5.25 9.91
CA LEU A 156 -13.90 6.09 10.92
C LEU A 156 -14.93 7.04 10.29
N ASN A 157 -14.62 7.56 9.11
CA ASN A 157 -15.50 8.43 8.33
C ASN A 157 -16.55 7.68 7.49
N ARG A 158 -16.61 6.34 7.58
CA ARG A 158 -17.54 5.47 6.84
C ARG A 158 -17.48 5.62 5.31
N GLN A 159 -16.29 5.89 4.78
CA GLN A 159 -16.06 6.12 3.35
C GLN A 159 -15.55 4.87 2.61
N GLY A 160 -14.90 3.93 3.32
CA GLY A 160 -14.25 2.76 2.73
C GLY A 160 -13.06 3.09 1.82
N PHE A 161 -12.38 2.07 1.31
CA PHE A 161 -11.22 2.22 0.41
C PHE A 161 -11.11 1.03 -0.54
N PHE A 162 -10.48 1.22 -1.70
CA PHE A 162 -10.36 0.15 -2.70
C PHE A 162 -9.27 -0.86 -2.33
N ALA A 163 -9.47 -2.10 -2.76
CA ALA A 163 -8.45 -3.14 -2.70
C ALA A 163 -8.54 -4.08 -3.91
N TYR A 164 -7.46 -4.79 -4.18
CA TYR A 164 -7.48 -6.01 -4.98
C TYR A 164 -7.68 -7.22 -4.08
N VAL A 165 -8.43 -8.21 -4.56
CA VAL A 165 -8.72 -9.44 -3.80
C VAL A 165 -8.58 -10.67 -4.67
N SER A 166 -8.08 -11.78 -4.10
CA SER A 166 -8.07 -13.09 -4.78
C SER A 166 -7.99 -14.24 -3.79
N VAL A 167 -8.42 -15.41 -4.24
CA VAL A 167 -8.17 -16.70 -3.58
C VAL A 167 -7.12 -17.44 -4.39
N GLU A 168 -5.91 -17.53 -3.84
CA GLU A 168 -4.74 -18.14 -4.48
C GLU A 168 -4.68 -19.65 -4.20
N GLN A 169 -5.23 -20.08 -3.07
CA GLN A 169 -5.40 -21.48 -2.69
C GLN A 169 -6.70 -21.64 -1.89
N GLU A 170 -7.50 -22.65 -2.23
CA GLU A 170 -8.75 -23.00 -1.55
C GLU A 170 -8.67 -24.44 -1.03
N ALA A 171 -8.66 -24.59 0.28
CA ALA A 171 -8.61 -25.89 0.97
C ALA A 171 -9.83 -26.14 1.85
N SER A 172 -10.49 -25.09 2.35
CA SER A 172 -11.56 -25.20 3.35
C SER A 172 -12.98 -25.25 2.78
N GLY A 173 -13.16 -24.78 1.53
CA GLY A 173 -14.46 -24.49 0.93
C GLY A 173 -15.08 -23.17 1.41
N LYS A 174 -14.33 -22.34 2.16
CA LYS A 174 -14.79 -21.07 2.75
C LYS A 174 -13.93 -19.87 2.35
N ALA A 175 -12.92 -20.03 1.49
CA ALA A 175 -11.91 -18.98 1.27
C ALA A 175 -12.54 -17.67 0.78
N TRP A 176 -13.45 -17.73 -0.19
CA TRP A 176 -14.16 -16.54 -0.68
C TRP A 176 -15.05 -15.88 0.38
N THR A 177 -15.79 -16.66 1.17
CA THR A 177 -16.64 -16.14 2.26
C THR A 177 -15.79 -15.41 3.30
N ARG A 178 -14.67 -16.01 3.71
CA ARG A 178 -13.72 -15.41 4.66
C ARG A 178 -13.09 -14.14 4.10
N LEU A 179 -12.63 -14.18 2.86
CA LEU A 179 -12.00 -13.03 2.20
C LEU A 179 -12.94 -11.83 2.11
N LEU A 180 -14.16 -12.03 1.61
CA LEU A 180 -15.14 -10.95 1.49
C LEU A 180 -15.64 -10.47 2.85
N GLY A 181 -15.79 -11.37 3.82
CA GLY A 181 -16.10 -11.02 5.21
C GLY A 181 -15.04 -10.12 5.85
N LEU A 182 -13.76 -10.49 5.71
CA LEU A 182 -12.63 -9.68 6.17
C LEU A 182 -12.58 -8.34 5.45
N ALA A 183 -12.67 -8.34 4.12
CA ALA A 183 -12.66 -7.12 3.30
C ALA A 183 -13.78 -6.16 3.72
N HIS A 184 -14.98 -6.67 4.00
CA HIS A 184 -16.07 -5.87 4.54
C HIS A 184 -15.75 -5.33 5.94
N ALA A 185 -15.27 -6.18 6.84
CA ALA A 185 -14.97 -5.83 8.24
C ALA A 185 -13.86 -4.77 8.36
N VAL A 186 -12.86 -4.78 7.47
CA VAL A 186 -11.82 -3.72 7.44
C VAL A 186 -12.26 -2.45 6.72
N GLY A 187 -13.43 -2.45 6.07
CA GLY A 187 -14.02 -1.31 5.36
C GLY A 187 -13.74 -1.23 3.85
N VAL A 188 -13.09 -2.23 3.25
CA VAL A 188 -12.79 -2.24 1.81
C VAL A 188 -14.07 -2.23 0.98
N LEU A 189 -14.99 -3.15 1.27
CA LEU A 189 -16.18 -3.36 0.44
C LEU A 189 -17.22 -2.23 0.53
N TRP A 190 -16.99 -1.23 1.39
CA TRP A 190 -17.80 0.01 1.40
C TRP A 190 -17.48 0.91 0.21
N ALA A 191 -16.25 0.84 -0.33
CA ALA A 191 -15.89 1.46 -1.61
C ALA A 191 -15.95 0.43 -2.75
N GLY A 192 -15.38 -0.76 -2.53
CA GLY A 192 -15.39 -1.88 -3.46
C GLY A 192 -14.03 -2.56 -3.60
N ALA A 193 -14.02 -3.77 -4.14
CA ALA A 193 -12.82 -4.51 -4.49
C ALA A 193 -12.88 -5.05 -5.92
N LEU A 194 -11.72 -5.19 -6.55
CA LEU A 194 -11.57 -5.83 -7.85
C LEU A 194 -10.82 -7.15 -7.69
N GLU A 195 -11.30 -8.21 -8.34
CA GLU A 195 -10.56 -9.45 -8.37
C GLU A 195 -9.30 -9.31 -9.23
N LEU A 196 -8.15 -9.57 -8.62
CA LEU A 196 -6.86 -9.60 -9.31
C LEU A 196 -5.96 -10.60 -8.59
N ASP A 197 -5.48 -11.61 -9.32
CA ASP A 197 -4.55 -12.60 -8.76
C ASP A 197 -3.23 -11.96 -8.31
N ALA A 198 -2.51 -12.65 -7.42
CA ALA A 198 -1.27 -12.17 -6.82
C ALA A 198 -0.24 -11.73 -7.86
N ARG A 199 -0.15 -12.46 -8.99
CA ARG A 199 0.79 -12.14 -10.07
C ARG A 199 0.47 -10.80 -10.72
N ARG A 200 -0.78 -10.60 -11.12
CA ARG A 200 -1.22 -9.36 -11.76
C ARG A 200 -1.21 -8.19 -10.79
N GLU A 201 -1.50 -8.43 -9.52
CA GLU A 201 -1.41 -7.43 -8.47
C GLU A 201 0.03 -6.94 -8.30
N ALA A 202 1.00 -7.86 -8.13
CA ALA A 202 2.40 -7.51 -7.98
C ALA A 202 2.98 -6.82 -9.24
N ASP A 203 2.66 -7.33 -10.43
CA ASP A 203 3.06 -6.72 -11.70
C ASP A 203 2.54 -5.27 -11.79
N LEU A 204 1.28 -5.04 -11.40
CA LEU A 204 0.64 -3.72 -11.47
C LEU A 204 1.22 -2.74 -10.44
N ASP A 205 1.32 -3.18 -9.19
CA ASP A 205 1.75 -2.36 -8.06
C ASP A 205 3.19 -1.87 -8.28
N LEU A 206 4.12 -2.81 -8.49
CA LEU A 206 5.52 -2.50 -8.78
C LEU A 206 5.67 -1.64 -10.04
N PHE A 207 4.88 -1.92 -11.09
CA PHE A 207 4.95 -1.14 -12.31
C PHE A 207 4.54 0.31 -12.07
N VAL A 208 3.43 0.56 -11.38
CA VAL A 208 2.94 1.93 -11.12
C VAL A 208 3.91 2.68 -10.22
N GLU A 209 4.43 2.06 -9.16
CA GLU A 209 5.38 2.68 -8.24
C GLU A 209 6.71 3.04 -8.93
N GLN A 210 7.26 2.11 -9.72
CA GLN A 210 8.56 2.30 -10.39
C GLN A 210 8.48 3.12 -11.68
N THR A 211 7.27 3.42 -12.18
CA THR A 211 7.08 4.26 -13.37
C THR A 211 6.43 5.60 -13.01
N LEU A 212 5.12 5.62 -12.78
CA LEU A 212 4.37 6.83 -12.48
C LEU A 212 4.91 7.52 -11.22
N GLY A 213 5.20 6.75 -10.17
CA GLY A 213 5.79 7.26 -8.93
C GLY A 213 7.16 7.92 -9.16
N ALA A 214 8.07 7.22 -9.84
CA ALA A 214 9.40 7.73 -10.17
C ALA A 214 9.36 9.00 -11.04
N VAL A 215 8.49 9.03 -12.07
CA VAL A 215 8.33 10.20 -12.94
C VAL A 215 7.77 11.39 -12.18
N LEU A 216 6.80 11.18 -11.29
CA LEU A 216 6.26 12.25 -10.46
C LEU A 216 7.35 12.83 -9.55
N GLY A 217 8.14 11.98 -8.90
CA GLY A 217 9.27 12.40 -8.07
C GLY A 217 10.28 13.24 -8.85
N VAL A 218 10.76 12.75 -10.00
CA VAL A 218 11.70 13.49 -10.87
C VAL A 218 11.12 14.80 -11.36
N SER A 219 9.82 14.83 -11.69
CA SER A 219 9.14 16.04 -12.16
C SER A 219 9.11 17.12 -11.08
N ILE A 220 8.77 16.76 -9.84
CA ILE A 220 8.77 17.70 -8.70
C ILE A 220 10.18 18.23 -8.43
N MET A 221 11.16 17.33 -8.31
CA MET A 221 12.55 17.72 -8.03
C MET A 221 13.12 18.64 -9.12
N SER A 222 12.87 18.32 -10.39
CA SER A 222 13.36 19.10 -11.53
C SER A 222 12.66 20.46 -11.63
N ALA A 223 11.33 20.49 -11.49
CA ALA A 223 10.56 21.74 -11.51
C ALA A 223 11.01 22.69 -10.41
N PHE A 224 11.18 22.18 -9.18
CA PHE A 224 11.68 22.96 -8.06
C PHE A 224 13.05 23.54 -8.33
N ALA A 225 14.03 22.71 -8.73
CA ALA A 225 15.39 23.16 -8.97
C ALA A 225 15.47 24.25 -10.06
N ILE A 226 14.81 24.02 -11.20
CA ILE A 226 14.79 24.96 -12.33
C ILE A 226 14.06 26.25 -11.97
N GLY A 227 12.94 26.17 -11.25
CA GLY A 227 12.18 27.34 -10.82
C GLY A 227 12.99 28.23 -9.88
N VAL A 228 13.68 27.62 -8.92
CA VAL A 228 14.56 28.34 -7.98
C VAL A 228 15.77 28.95 -8.70
N GLU A 229 16.39 28.23 -9.65
CA GLU A 229 17.46 28.76 -10.49
C GLU A 229 17.00 29.99 -11.31
N ALA A 230 15.76 29.96 -11.79
CA ALA A 230 15.13 31.08 -12.50
C ALA A 230 14.70 32.24 -11.58
N GLY A 231 14.90 32.13 -10.26
CA GLY A 231 14.59 33.17 -9.28
C GLY A 231 13.17 33.13 -8.71
N ILE A 232 12.41 32.04 -8.94
CA ILE A 232 11.11 31.84 -8.28
C ILE A 232 11.35 31.48 -6.80
N PRO A 233 10.67 32.13 -5.84
CA PRO A 233 10.84 31.80 -4.43
C PRO A 233 10.55 30.32 -4.13
N PRO A 234 11.41 29.62 -3.38
CA PRO A 234 11.21 28.21 -3.02
C PRO A 234 9.85 27.92 -2.37
N GLU A 235 9.38 28.82 -1.50
CA GLU A 235 8.07 28.68 -0.82
C GLU A 235 6.91 28.79 -1.81
N ALA A 236 7.04 29.62 -2.84
CA ALA A 236 6.05 29.72 -3.91
C ALA A 236 6.03 28.44 -4.76
N MET A 237 7.19 27.84 -5.03
CA MET A 237 7.28 26.57 -5.74
C MET A 237 6.52 25.45 -5.01
N VAL A 238 6.80 25.19 -3.73
CA VAL A 238 6.12 24.11 -2.99
C VAL A 238 4.63 24.40 -2.77
N MET A 239 4.25 25.68 -2.63
CA MET A 239 2.85 26.10 -2.55
C MET A 239 2.10 25.80 -3.84
N GLU A 240 2.63 26.24 -4.99
CA GLU A 240 2.02 26.04 -6.30
C GLU A 240 1.97 24.56 -6.69
N MET A 241 3.03 23.80 -6.40
CA MET A 241 3.13 22.40 -6.83
C MET A 241 2.17 21.47 -6.06
N TYR A 242 1.98 21.65 -4.75
CA TYR A 242 1.13 20.75 -3.98
C TYR A 242 0.58 21.30 -2.66
N MET A 243 1.27 22.18 -1.94
CA MET A 243 0.81 22.58 -0.60
C MET A 243 -0.46 23.45 -0.60
N SER A 244 -0.83 24.07 -1.73
CA SER A 244 -2.09 24.83 -1.86
C SER A 244 -3.35 23.95 -1.90
N GLY A 245 -3.20 22.65 -2.21
CA GLY A 245 -4.30 21.74 -2.49
C GLY A 245 -4.92 21.89 -3.89
N GLU A 246 -4.50 22.87 -4.71
CA GLU A 246 -5.07 23.06 -6.05
C GLU A 246 -4.88 21.81 -6.93
N MET A 247 -3.66 21.26 -6.95
CA MET A 247 -3.36 20.03 -7.69
C MET A 247 -4.14 18.82 -7.17
N GLU A 248 -4.45 18.77 -5.87
CA GLU A 248 -5.29 17.70 -5.30
C GLU A 248 -6.71 17.75 -5.88
N THR A 249 -7.28 18.94 -6.11
CA THR A 249 -8.60 19.07 -6.73
C THR A 249 -8.65 18.48 -8.14
N VAL A 250 -7.53 18.54 -8.87
CA VAL A 250 -7.38 17.93 -10.19
C VAL A 250 -7.40 16.40 -10.08
N TRP A 251 -6.64 15.83 -9.14
CA TRP A 251 -6.65 14.39 -8.88
C TRP A 251 -8.02 13.89 -8.40
N ARG A 252 -8.69 14.67 -7.55
CA ARG A 252 -10.07 14.38 -7.12
C ARG A 252 -11.03 14.38 -8.32
N ALA A 253 -10.89 15.33 -9.24
CA ALA A 253 -11.66 15.34 -10.48
C ALA A 253 -11.34 14.12 -11.38
N PHE A 254 -10.11 13.57 -11.36
CA PHE A 254 -9.80 12.32 -12.06
C PHE A 254 -10.62 11.16 -11.51
N CYS A 255 -10.75 11.06 -10.18
CA CYS A 255 -11.57 10.03 -9.54
C CYS A 255 -13.06 10.19 -9.85
N GLU A 256 -13.59 11.42 -9.85
CA GLU A 256 -15.03 11.69 -10.00
C GLU A 256 -15.51 11.68 -11.45
N LYS A 257 -14.70 12.19 -12.38
CA LYS A 257 -15.10 12.47 -13.77
C LYS A 257 -14.26 11.70 -14.80
N GLY A 258 -13.16 11.09 -14.38
CA GLY A 258 -12.19 10.44 -15.24
C GLY A 258 -11.10 11.39 -15.74
N PHE A 259 -9.92 10.82 -16.00
CA PHE A 259 -8.68 11.52 -16.33
C PHE A 259 -8.82 12.60 -17.42
N PHE A 260 -9.39 12.24 -18.58
CA PHE A 260 -9.51 13.18 -19.70
C PHE A 260 -10.62 14.22 -19.50
N GLN A 261 -11.69 13.90 -18.78
CA GLN A 261 -12.78 14.86 -18.56
C GLN A 261 -12.41 15.92 -17.53
N ALA A 262 -11.60 15.56 -16.55
CA ALA A 262 -11.07 16.52 -15.58
C ALA A 262 -10.24 17.62 -16.25
N SER A 263 -9.56 17.34 -17.36
CA SER A 263 -8.80 18.35 -18.10
C SER A 263 -9.65 19.53 -18.60
N ASN A 264 -10.98 19.36 -18.69
CA ASN A 264 -11.93 20.41 -19.07
C ASN A 264 -12.25 21.41 -17.95
N VAL A 265 -11.77 21.20 -16.73
CA VAL A 265 -11.97 22.16 -15.62
C VAL A 265 -10.94 23.32 -15.64
N HIS A 266 -9.94 23.24 -16.51
CA HIS A 266 -8.89 24.25 -16.63
C HIS A 266 -9.22 25.34 -17.66
N GLY A 267 -8.72 26.56 -17.41
CA GLY A 267 -8.81 27.65 -18.38
C GLY A 267 -8.06 27.35 -19.69
N PRO A 268 -8.41 28.02 -20.82
CA PRO A 268 -7.85 27.72 -22.14
C PRO A 268 -6.32 27.70 -22.22
N THR A 269 -5.64 28.58 -21.48
CA THR A 269 -4.17 28.64 -21.43
C THR A 269 -3.56 27.40 -20.80
N ALA A 270 -4.11 26.95 -19.66
CA ALA A 270 -3.62 25.75 -18.97
C ALA A 270 -3.90 24.48 -19.79
N MET A 271 -5.06 24.39 -20.44
CA MET A 271 -5.38 23.28 -21.33
C MET A 271 -4.44 23.22 -22.54
N PHE A 272 -4.18 24.36 -23.20
CA PHE A 272 -3.24 24.43 -24.33
C PHE A 272 -1.82 24.07 -23.91
N GLY A 273 -1.32 24.69 -22.84
CA GLY A 273 0.03 24.45 -22.32
C GLY A 273 0.24 23.00 -21.89
N GLY A 274 -0.68 22.46 -21.09
CA GLY A 274 -0.66 21.08 -20.63
C GLY A 274 -0.70 20.08 -21.78
N PHE A 275 -1.64 20.24 -22.73
CA PHE A 275 -1.77 19.33 -23.86
C PHE A 275 -0.51 19.29 -24.74
N VAL A 276 0.05 20.46 -25.09
CA VAL A 276 1.28 20.53 -25.91
C VAL A 276 2.45 19.85 -25.20
N ARG A 277 2.62 20.06 -23.89
CA ARG A 277 3.69 19.42 -23.10
C ARG A 277 3.48 17.92 -22.97
N THR A 278 2.26 17.45 -22.78
CA THR A 278 1.91 16.02 -22.81
C THR A 278 2.32 15.39 -24.14
N MET A 279 2.01 16.01 -25.27
CA MET A 279 2.40 15.50 -26.60
C MET A 279 3.92 15.45 -26.80
N GLN A 280 4.69 16.35 -26.17
CA GLN A 280 6.15 16.31 -26.20
C GLN A 280 6.70 15.19 -25.32
N LEU A 281 6.16 15.01 -24.11
CA LEU A 281 6.54 13.89 -23.24
C LEU A 281 6.18 12.53 -23.86
N MET A 282 5.06 12.43 -24.57
CA MET A 282 4.70 11.22 -25.32
C MET A 282 5.69 10.89 -26.45
N GLN A 283 6.43 11.87 -26.96
CA GLN A 283 7.47 11.68 -27.98
C GLN A 283 8.87 11.39 -27.39
N SER A 284 9.00 11.36 -26.05
CA SER A 284 10.24 11.02 -25.37
C SER A 284 10.47 9.49 -25.29
N ASP A 285 11.61 9.09 -24.72
CA ASP A 285 11.96 7.69 -24.43
C ASP A 285 11.15 7.08 -23.28
N LEU A 286 10.24 7.83 -22.66
CA LEU A 286 9.50 7.42 -21.47
C LEU A 286 8.72 6.11 -21.66
N SER A 287 8.07 5.94 -22.82
CA SER A 287 7.32 4.71 -23.11
C SER A 287 8.22 3.48 -23.29
N ALA A 288 9.46 3.68 -23.71
CA ALA A 288 10.44 2.60 -23.81
C ALA A 288 10.92 2.19 -22.42
N ARG A 289 11.26 3.17 -21.57
CA ARG A 289 11.64 2.93 -20.16
C ARG A 289 10.56 2.20 -19.38
N PHE A 290 9.30 2.60 -19.51
CA PHE A 290 8.20 1.91 -18.85
C PHE A 290 8.07 0.46 -19.32
N ARG A 291 8.28 0.19 -20.62
CA ARG A 291 8.26 -1.18 -21.14
C ARG A 291 9.40 -2.02 -20.58
N GLU A 292 10.61 -1.47 -20.51
CA GLU A 292 11.78 -2.14 -19.89
C GLU A 292 11.52 -2.45 -18.41
N THR A 293 11.02 -1.48 -17.63
CA THR A 293 10.64 -1.69 -16.22
C THR A 293 9.62 -2.81 -16.06
N LEU A 294 8.58 -2.85 -16.91
CA LEU A 294 7.59 -3.93 -16.86
C LEU A 294 8.21 -5.30 -17.18
N GLU A 295 9.11 -5.37 -18.17
CA GLU A 295 9.82 -6.61 -18.53
C GLU A 295 10.72 -7.12 -17.37
N GLU A 296 11.42 -6.22 -16.67
CA GLU A 296 12.23 -6.53 -15.50
C GLU A 296 11.39 -7.06 -14.32
N ILE A 297 10.24 -6.44 -14.06
CA ILE A 297 9.27 -6.88 -13.04
C ILE A 297 8.73 -8.26 -13.39
N GLN A 298 8.25 -8.45 -14.63
CA GLN A 298 7.60 -9.68 -15.06
C GLN A 298 8.56 -10.88 -15.16
N SER A 299 9.84 -10.62 -15.44
CA SER A 299 10.89 -11.65 -15.46
C SER A 299 11.44 -11.99 -14.07
N GLY A 300 11.01 -11.26 -13.03
CA GLY A 300 11.49 -11.38 -11.66
C GLY A 300 12.91 -10.90 -11.46
N GLU A 301 13.46 -10.14 -12.41
CA GLU A 301 14.79 -9.54 -12.27
C GLU A 301 14.82 -8.53 -11.12
N PHE A 302 13.81 -7.67 -11.02
CA PHE A 302 13.66 -6.75 -9.89
C PHE A 302 13.66 -7.49 -8.55
N ALA A 303 12.88 -8.58 -8.41
CA ALA A 303 12.78 -9.34 -7.17
C ALA A 303 14.12 -9.97 -6.77
N ARG A 304 14.89 -10.50 -7.73
CA ARG A 304 16.25 -11.02 -7.49
C ARG A 304 17.21 -9.94 -7.04
N GLN A 305 17.17 -8.76 -7.67
CA GLN A 305 18.00 -7.62 -7.30
C GLN A 305 17.67 -7.13 -5.89
N PHE A 306 16.40 -7.04 -5.53
CA PHE A 306 15.98 -6.61 -4.20
C PHE A 306 16.38 -7.61 -3.09
N GLN A 307 16.32 -8.91 -3.37
CA GLN A 307 16.85 -9.93 -2.46
C GLN A 307 18.36 -9.81 -2.27
N ALA A 308 19.12 -9.63 -3.35
CA ALA A 308 20.56 -9.44 -3.28
C ALA A 308 20.94 -8.16 -2.51
N GLU A 309 20.17 -7.09 -2.70
CA GLU A 309 20.30 -5.82 -1.96
C GLU A 309 20.09 -6.04 -0.46
N ARG A 310 19.10 -6.85 -0.06
CA ARG A 310 18.89 -7.24 1.34
C ARG A 310 20.04 -8.06 1.89
N GLU A 311 20.50 -9.09 1.17
CA GLU A 311 21.63 -9.92 1.59
C GLU A 311 22.90 -9.10 1.78
N ALA A 312 23.06 -8.02 0.99
CA ALA A 312 24.14 -7.05 1.12
C ALA A 312 23.93 -6.02 2.25
N GLY A 313 22.83 -6.07 2.99
CA GLY A 313 22.53 -5.14 4.09
C GLY A 313 21.97 -3.79 3.64
N TYR A 314 21.24 -3.75 2.52
CA TYR A 314 20.52 -2.56 2.02
C TYR A 314 21.39 -1.34 1.66
N PRO A 315 22.52 -1.47 0.92
CA PRO A 315 23.38 -0.32 0.59
C PRO A 315 22.70 0.75 -0.28
N THR A 316 22.00 0.36 -1.33
CA THR A 316 21.24 1.26 -2.22
C THR A 316 20.09 1.91 -1.48
N LEU A 317 19.34 1.16 -0.68
CA LEU A 317 18.24 1.70 0.12
C LEU A 317 18.76 2.66 1.20
N THR A 318 19.92 2.37 1.79
CA THR A 318 20.60 3.30 2.72
C THR A 318 20.97 4.60 2.01
N GLN A 319 21.52 4.53 0.79
CA GLN A 319 21.82 5.74 0.00
C GLN A 319 20.54 6.50 -0.37
N ALA A 320 19.48 5.81 -0.80
CA ALA A 320 18.20 6.42 -1.10
C ALA A 320 17.63 7.17 0.12
N ARG A 321 17.66 6.54 1.31
CA ARG A 321 17.27 7.18 2.57
C ARG A 321 18.11 8.41 2.89
N LEU A 322 19.42 8.36 2.71
CA LEU A 322 20.29 9.52 2.93
C LEU A 322 20.01 10.67 1.95
N MET A 323 19.72 10.36 0.68
CA MET A 323 19.40 11.37 -0.32
C MET A 323 18.03 12.01 -0.12
N THR A 324 17.06 11.24 0.36
CA THR A 324 15.66 11.67 0.56
C THR A 324 15.36 12.17 1.97
N ALA A 325 16.25 11.96 2.94
CA ALA A 325 16.15 12.56 4.27
C ALA A 325 16.07 14.08 4.16
N GLU A 326 15.38 14.74 5.09
CA GLU A 326 15.22 16.20 5.11
C GLU A 326 16.56 16.97 5.06
N GLU A 327 17.64 16.36 5.55
CA GLU A 327 18.99 16.93 5.50
C GLU A 327 19.80 16.53 4.25
N GLY A 328 19.28 15.61 3.44
CA GLY A 328 19.90 15.09 2.23
C GLY A 328 19.99 16.14 1.12
N PRO A 329 21.01 16.10 0.25
CA PRO A 329 21.28 17.16 -0.72
C PRO A 329 20.15 17.37 -1.75
N ILE A 330 19.34 16.34 -2.01
CA ILE A 330 18.22 16.41 -2.96
C ILE A 330 16.96 16.97 -2.28
N ALA A 331 16.61 16.44 -1.10
CA ALA A 331 15.38 16.82 -0.41
C ALA A 331 15.51 18.12 0.38
N GLN A 332 16.70 18.46 0.88
CA GLN A 332 16.90 19.59 1.80
C GLN A 332 16.38 20.93 1.29
N PRO A 333 16.63 21.36 0.04
CA PRO A 333 16.10 22.64 -0.44
C PRO A 333 14.56 22.69 -0.41
N ILE A 334 13.91 21.58 -0.76
CA ILE A 334 12.44 21.43 -0.77
C ILE A 334 11.92 21.39 0.67
N ALA A 335 12.45 20.48 1.49
CA ALA A 335 12.05 20.29 2.89
C ALA A 335 12.19 21.59 3.70
N GLN A 336 13.26 22.35 3.49
CA GLN A 336 13.43 23.65 4.14
C GLN A 336 12.38 24.68 3.68
N ALA A 337 12.02 24.70 2.38
CA ALA A 337 10.99 25.59 1.88
C ALA A 337 9.62 25.25 2.50
N GLU A 338 9.29 23.96 2.57
CA GLU A 338 8.07 23.50 3.24
C GLU A 338 8.05 23.87 4.73
N ALA A 339 9.14 23.59 5.46
CA ALA A 339 9.25 23.89 6.88
C ALA A 339 9.11 25.38 7.17
N ARG A 340 9.77 26.24 6.36
CA ARG A 340 9.63 27.71 6.47
C ARG A 340 8.20 28.15 6.20
N LEU A 341 7.55 27.60 5.16
CA LEU A 341 6.18 27.94 4.84
C LEU A 341 5.22 27.55 5.98
N ARG A 342 5.31 26.30 6.49
CA ARG A 342 4.52 25.83 7.64
C ARG A 342 4.72 26.73 8.86
N ALA A 343 5.97 27.08 9.19
CA ALA A 343 6.30 27.93 10.33
C ALA A 343 5.75 29.37 10.20
N ILE A 344 5.82 29.97 9.00
CA ILE A 344 5.27 31.30 8.73
C ILE A 344 3.75 31.31 8.89
N LEU A 345 3.07 30.27 8.39
CA LEU A 345 1.61 30.17 8.44
C LEU A 345 1.12 29.89 9.88
N SER A 346 1.74 28.97 10.61
CA SER A 346 1.38 28.68 11.99
C SER A 346 1.61 29.88 12.92
N GLY A 347 2.72 30.58 12.76
CA GLY A 347 3.01 31.81 13.52
C GLY A 347 2.04 32.96 13.24
N LYS A 348 1.27 32.89 12.15
CA LYS A 348 0.21 33.85 11.80
C LYS A 348 -1.20 33.37 12.19
N GLY A 349 -1.32 32.22 12.86
CA GLY A 349 -2.61 31.65 13.25
C GLY A 349 -3.44 31.13 12.08
N ALA A 350 -2.80 30.80 10.95
CA ALA A 350 -3.49 30.08 9.88
C ALA A 350 -3.88 28.68 10.38
N ARG A 351 -5.08 28.21 10.00
CA ARG A 351 -5.48 26.83 10.25
C ARG A 351 -4.65 25.91 9.36
N ASP A 352 -4.30 24.74 9.89
CA ASP A 352 -3.69 23.72 9.07
C ASP A 352 -4.70 23.27 8.01
N VAL A 353 -4.36 23.45 6.74
CA VAL A 353 -5.24 23.09 5.62
C VAL A 353 -5.30 21.56 5.47
N THR A 354 -4.29 20.85 5.99
CA THR A 354 -4.18 19.39 5.91
C THR A 354 -5.05 18.65 6.94
N GLU A 355 -5.53 19.30 8.00
CA GLU A 355 -6.43 18.72 9.02
C GLU A 355 -7.90 18.63 8.56
N SER A 356 -8.24 19.17 7.39
CA SER A 356 -9.62 19.28 6.88
C SER A 356 -9.95 18.32 5.72
N LEU A 357 -9.06 17.37 5.44
CA LEU A 357 -9.16 16.36 4.39
C LEU A 357 -9.13 14.96 4.99
#